data_AF-A0AAN5BY35-F1
#
_entry.id   AF-A0AAN5BY35-F1
#
_cell.length_a   1.000
_cell.length_b   1.000
_cell.length_c   1.000
_cell.angle_alpha   90.00
_cell.angle_beta   90.00
_cell.angle_gamma   90.00
#
_symmetry.space_group_name_H-M   'P 1'
#
loop_
_entity.id
_entity.type
_entity.pdbx_description
1 polymer ?
#
loop_
_entity_poly.entity_id
_entity_poly.type
_entity_poly.pdbx_seq_one_letter_code
_entity_poly.pdbx_strand_id
1 'polypeptide(L)'
;MHYIDDSGSMGGGTGRIENQRILVARMARIMGFVNPQAAAGVASLRFINADIGNADNLTEAQVNDYMNQTNPNGATPIGTNLKKKILDPLIHNVLSAGQNLPKPYLIMTITDGAPNEENKSLSPLGTDNDVIRSVIADAVNALKTHQPIPYSPDGSFGPWLRLLHRAFLLTCL
;
A
#
# COMPACT_ATOMS: atom_id res chain seq x y z
N MET A 1 -3.03 -4.49 0.75
CA MET A 1 -3.11 -3.08 1.17
C MET A 1 -3.66 -2.26 0.03
N HIS A 2 -4.65 -1.43 0.30
CA HIS A 2 -5.21 -0.46 -0.61
C HIS A 2 -4.49 0.87 -0.44
N TYR A 3 -3.91 1.38 -1.52
CA TYR A 3 -3.34 2.70 -1.61
C TYR A 3 -4.20 3.54 -2.56
N ILE A 4 -4.96 4.47 -1.99
CA ILE A 4 -6.16 5.02 -2.62
C ILE A 4 -6.01 6.50 -2.88
N ASP A 5 -6.33 6.92 -4.10
CA ASP A 5 -6.35 8.32 -4.50
C ASP A 5 -7.53 9.08 -3.91
N ASP A 6 -7.23 10.17 -3.22
CA ASP A 6 -8.15 11.13 -2.65
C ASP A 6 -7.81 12.55 -3.11
N SER A 7 -7.14 12.69 -4.26
CA SER A 7 -6.82 13.98 -4.88
C SER A 7 -8.06 14.71 -5.40
N GLY A 8 -7.96 16.02 -5.63
CA GLY A 8 -9.09 16.85 -6.05
C GLY A 8 -9.75 16.42 -7.37
N SER A 9 -9.01 15.78 -8.29
CA SER A 9 -9.54 15.26 -9.56
C SER A 9 -10.63 14.21 -9.37
N MET A 10 -10.58 13.47 -8.26
CA MET A 10 -11.59 12.45 -7.91
C MET A 10 -12.96 13.04 -7.58
N GLY A 11 -13.01 14.31 -7.12
CA GLY A 11 -14.22 14.99 -6.66
C GLY A 11 -14.98 15.80 -7.71
N GLY A 12 -14.46 15.92 -8.93
CA GLY A 12 -14.97 16.83 -9.96
C GLY A 12 -16.33 16.50 -10.60
N GLY A 13 -17.23 15.79 -9.90
CA GLY A 13 -18.60 15.50 -10.37
C GLY A 13 -18.73 14.44 -11.47
N THR A 14 -17.65 13.70 -11.74
CA THR A 14 -17.58 12.67 -12.80
C THR A 14 -17.96 11.26 -12.32
N GLY A 15 -18.26 11.08 -11.03
CA GLY A 15 -18.54 9.76 -10.45
C GLY A 15 -17.29 8.94 -10.08
N ARG A 16 -16.08 9.52 -10.19
CA ARG A 16 -14.80 8.81 -9.98
C ARG A 16 -14.65 8.30 -8.56
N ILE A 17 -14.91 9.15 -7.56
CA ILE A 17 -14.86 8.74 -6.15
C ILE A 17 -15.91 7.68 -5.83
N GLU A 18 -17.13 7.77 -6.38
CA GLU A 18 -18.17 6.75 -6.23
C GLU A 18 -17.76 5.40 -6.82
N ASN A 19 -17.21 5.41 -8.04
CA ASN A 19 -16.71 4.19 -8.68
C ASN A 19 -15.55 3.56 -7.90
N GLN A 20 -14.64 4.39 -7.37
CA GLN A 20 -13.54 3.93 -6.53
C GLN A 20 -14.06 3.31 -5.22
N ARG A 21 -15.05 3.91 -4.56
CA ARG A 21 -15.71 3.34 -3.36
C ARG A 21 -16.25 1.95 -3.65
N ILE A 22 -16.98 1.78 -4.77
CA ILE A 22 -17.53 0.49 -5.19
C ILE A 22 -16.42 -0.54 -5.45
N LEU A 23 -15.33 -0.13 -6.14
CA LEU A 23 -14.22 -1.00 -6.46
C LEU A 23 -13.50 -1.49 -5.20
N VAL A 24 -13.17 -0.58 -4.28
CA VAL A 24 -12.51 -0.89 -3.01
C VAL A 24 -13.37 -1.80 -2.14
N ALA A 25 -14.68 -1.52 -2.04
CA ALA A 25 -15.62 -2.37 -1.32
C ALA A 25 -15.65 -3.81 -1.85
N ARG A 26 -15.71 -3.97 -3.19
CA ARG A 26 -15.68 -5.30 -3.83
C ARG A 26 -14.37 -6.03 -3.55
N MET A 27 -13.25 -5.34 -3.60
CA MET A 27 -11.95 -5.93 -3.29
C MET A 27 -11.86 -6.36 -1.82
N ALA A 28 -12.30 -5.52 -0.87
CA ALA A 28 -12.33 -5.85 0.56
C ALA A 28 -13.17 -7.10 0.83
N ARG A 29 -14.33 -7.20 0.18
CA ARG A 29 -15.18 -8.39 0.24
C ARG A 29 -14.49 -9.66 -0.29
N ILE A 30 -13.84 -9.57 -1.46
CA ILE A 30 -13.09 -10.69 -2.03
C ILE A 30 -11.96 -11.14 -1.09
N MET A 31 -11.21 -10.19 -0.53
CA MET A 31 -10.15 -10.50 0.44
C MET A 31 -10.68 -11.19 1.70
N GLY A 32 -11.87 -10.83 2.17
CA GLY A 32 -12.55 -11.53 3.25
C GLY A 32 -12.87 -12.99 2.94
N PHE A 33 -13.23 -13.31 1.69
CA PHE A 33 -13.42 -14.70 1.26
C PHE A 33 -12.10 -15.47 1.13
N VAL A 34 -11.02 -14.81 0.69
CA VAL A 34 -9.71 -15.45 0.52
C VAL A 34 -9.07 -15.79 1.87
N ASN A 35 -9.32 -14.98 2.91
CA ASN A 35 -8.78 -15.21 4.24
C ASN A 35 -9.85 -15.11 5.35
N PRO A 36 -10.76 -16.10 5.42
CA PRO A 36 -11.91 -16.06 6.33
C PRO A 36 -11.51 -16.20 7.82
N GLN A 37 -10.27 -16.62 8.10
CA GLN A 37 -9.74 -16.81 9.45
C GLN A 37 -8.87 -15.63 9.91
N ALA A 38 -8.84 -14.53 9.15
CA ALA A 38 -8.06 -13.36 9.49
C ALA A 38 -8.59 -12.70 10.78
N ALA A 39 -8.03 -13.10 11.93
CA ALA A 39 -8.34 -12.52 13.24
C ALA A 39 -7.96 -11.03 13.33
N ALA A 40 -7.06 -10.57 12.45
CA ALA A 40 -6.57 -9.21 12.36
C ALA A 40 -7.14 -8.48 11.12
N GLY A 41 -8.41 -8.70 10.76
CA GLY A 41 -9.03 -8.02 9.62
C GLY A 41 -8.46 -8.38 8.24
N VAL A 42 -9.12 -7.88 7.19
CA VAL A 42 -8.96 -8.34 5.80
C VAL A 42 -8.10 -7.41 4.96
N ALA A 43 -7.91 -6.16 5.40
CA ALA A 43 -7.30 -5.11 4.59
C ALA A 43 -6.50 -4.10 5.41
N SER A 44 -5.59 -3.40 4.73
CA SER A 44 -5.03 -2.14 5.19
C SER A 44 -5.38 -1.07 4.19
N LEU A 45 -5.59 0.16 4.63
CA LEU A 45 -5.94 1.31 3.80
C LEU A 45 -4.98 2.46 4.05
N ARG A 46 -4.50 3.11 2.99
CA ARG A 46 -3.79 4.38 3.04
C ARG A 46 -4.30 5.26 1.90
N PHE A 47 -4.61 6.51 2.19
CA PHE A 47 -4.91 7.50 1.17
C PHE A 47 -3.65 8.20 0.70
N ILE A 48 -3.62 8.68 -0.54
CA ILE A 48 -2.50 9.44 -1.09
C ILE A 48 -2.28 10.69 -0.23
N ASN A 49 -3.28 11.52 -0.05
CA ASN A 49 -3.20 12.79 0.67
C ASN A 49 -3.52 12.61 2.16
N ALA A 50 -4.72 12.16 2.50
CA ALA A 50 -5.18 12.09 3.88
C ALA A 50 -4.34 11.13 4.73
N ASP A 51 -4.09 11.55 5.98
CA ASP A 51 -3.57 10.68 7.02
C ASP A 51 -4.73 10.27 7.93
N ILE A 52 -5.12 9.00 7.84
CA ILE A 52 -6.21 8.41 8.62
C ILE A 52 -5.67 7.60 9.82
N GLY A 53 -4.40 7.82 10.17
CA GLY A 53 -3.71 7.07 11.21
C GLY A 53 -3.48 5.62 10.83
N ASN A 54 -3.43 4.76 11.83
CA ASN A 54 -3.08 3.35 11.64
C ASN A 54 -4.28 2.51 11.17
N ALA A 55 -4.65 2.68 9.91
CA ALA A 55 -5.76 1.99 9.25
C ALA A 55 -5.32 0.61 8.70
N ASP A 56 -4.78 -0.22 9.59
CA ASP A 56 -4.41 -1.61 9.31
C ASP A 56 -5.43 -2.56 9.90
N ASN A 57 -5.47 -3.79 9.39
CA ASN A 57 -6.30 -4.86 9.96
C ASN A 57 -7.80 -4.54 9.97
N LEU A 58 -8.27 -3.87 8.93
CA LEU A 58 -9.65 -3.40 8.76
C LEU A 58 -10.58 -4.51 8.29
N THR A 59 -11.81 -4.51 8.81
CA THR A 59 -12.94 -5.26 8.26
C THR A 59 -13.48 -4.61 6.98
N GLU A 60 -14.27 -5.34 6.20
CA GLU A 60 -14.97 -4.79 5.03
C GLU A 60 -15.81 -3.56 5.39
N ALA A 61 -16.54 -3.62 6.52
CA ALA A 61 -17.37 -2.50 6.99
C ALA A 61 -16.52 -1.25 7.30
N GLN A 62 -15.40 -1.42 8.01
CA GLN A 62 -14.49 -0.30 8.33
C GLN A 62 -13.86 0.29 7.07
N VAL A 63 -13.47 -0.53 6.09
CA VAL A 63 -12.99 -0.03 4.80
C VAL A 63 -14.06 0.83 4.14
N ASN A 64 -15.31 0.37 4.11
CA ASN A 64 -16.42 1.15 3.54
C ASN A 64 -16.64 2.47 4.30
N ASP A 65 -16.55 2.46 5.63
CA ASP A 65 -16.68 3.67 6.46
C ASP A 65 -15.61 4.71 6.12
N TYR A 66 -14.34 4.30 6.04
CA TYR A 66 -13.26 5.20 5.62
C TYR A 66 -13.47 5.76 4.22
N MET A 67 -13.85 4.89 3.27
CA MET A 67 -14.11 5.28 1.89
C MET A 67 -15.29 6.26 1.78
N ASN A 68 -16.32 6.12 2.61
CA ASN A 68 -17.48 7.03 2.67
C ASN A 68 -17.11 8.40 3.27
N GLN A 69 -16.15 8.43 4.20
CA GLN A 69 -15.67 9.67 4.85
C GLN A 69 -14.61 10.40 4.01
N THR A 70 -14.08 9.78 2.95
CA THR A 70 -13.08 10.41 2.07
C THR A 70 -13.66 11.65 1.41
N ASN A 71 -12.94 12.77 1.55
CA ASN A 71 -13.23 14.02 0.87
C ASN A 71 -12.08 14.34 -0.11
N PRO A 72 -12.29 14.18 -1.44
CA PRO A 72 -11.28 14.44 -2.44
C PRO A 72 -10.70 15.86 -2.37
N ASN A 73 -9.38 15.98 -2.18
CA ASN A 73 -8.68 17.25 -2.14
C ASN A 73 -7.18 17.09 -2.38
N GLY A 74 -6.55 18.15 -2.88
CA GLY A 74 -5.10 18.24 -3.04
C GLY A 74 -4.57 17.61 -4.32
N ALA A 75 -3.25 17.60 -4.39
CA ALA A 75 -2.45 17.07 -5.49
C ALA A 75 -2.42 15.52 -5.50
N THR A 76 -1.65 14.96 -6.42
CA THR A 76 -1.50 13.50 -6.60
C THR A 76 -0.04 13.05 -6.47
N PRO A 77 0.64 13.27 -5.32
CA PRO A 77 2.04 12.87 -5.11
C PRO A 77 2.16 11.37 -4.79
N ILE A 78 1.82 10.53 -5.78
CA ILE A 78 1.68 9.07 -5.65
C ILE A 78 2.94 8.42 -5.07
N GLY A 79 4.10 8.67 -5.66
CA GLY A 79 5.38 8.04 -5.30
C GLY A 79 5.92 8.56 -3.97
N THR A 80 5.84 9.85 -3.72
CA THR A 80 6.29 10.48 -2.47
C THR A 80 5.53 9.92 -1.27
N ASN A 81 4.20 9.86 -1.36
CA ASN A 81 3.39 9.32 -0.28
C ASN A 81 3.39 7.79 -0.23
N LEU A 82 3.62 7.09 -1.35
CA LEU A 82 3.87 5.64 -1.35
C LEU A 82 5.12 5.32 -0.52
N LYS A 83 6.22 6.05 -0.77
CA LYS A 83 7.45 5.89 0.00
C LYS A 83 7.21 6.17 1.48
N LYS A 84 6.71 7.36 1.80
CA LYS A 84 6.53 7.84 3.18
C LYS A 84 5.57 6.97 4.00
N LYS A 85 4.41 6.63 3.44
CA LYS A 85 3.31 5.99 4.19
C LYS A 85 3.38 4.46 4.17
N ILE A 86 4.10 3.86 3.22
CA ILE A 86 4.08 2.41 3.00
C ILE A 86 5.50 1.83 2.91
N LEU A 87 6.31 2.23 1.93
CA LEU A 87 7.60 1.57 1.70
C LEU A 87 8.58 1.78 2.86
N ASP A 88 8.64 3.00 3.41
CA ASP A 88 9.50 3.31 4.55
C ASP A 88 9.12 2.49 5.80
N PRO A 89 7.89 2.59 6.34
CA PRO A 89 7.53 1.86 7.55
C PRO A 89 7.50 0.34 7.37
N LEU A 90 7.09 -0.18 6.20
CA LEU A 90 6.87 -1.62 6.03
C LEU A 90 8.03 -2.38 5.39
N ILE A 91 8.93 -1.69 4.67
CA ILE A 91 10.05 -2.29 3.97
C ILE A 91 11.36 -1.71 4.50
N HIS A 92 11.67 -0.44 4.23
CA HIS A 92 12.99 0.11 4.52
C HIS A 92 13.34 0.09 6.01
N ASN A 93 12.40 0.46 6.88
CA ASN A 93 12.63 0.48 8.33
C ASN A 93 12.79 -0.94 8.90
N VAL A 94 12.01 -1.90 8.40
CA VAL A 94 12.09 -3.31 8.82
C VAL A 94 13.45 -3.91 8.41
N LEU A 95 13.84 -3.72 7.15
CA LEU A 95 15.09 -4.26 6.62
C LEU A 95 16.32 -3.58 7.23
N SER A 96 16.28 -2.27 7.48
CA SER A 96 17.38 -1.53 8.10
C SER A 96 17.55 -1.86 9.59
N ALA A 97 16.48 -2.26 10.27
CA ALA A 97 16.55 -2.86 11.61
C ALA A 97 17.11 -4.29 11.61
N GLY A 98 17.50 -4.83 10.44
CA GLY A 98 18.00 -6.19 10.29
C GLY A 98 16.92 -7.25 10.44
N GLN A 99 15.64 -6.90 10.32
CA GLN A 99 14.53 -7.83 10.48
C GLN A 99 14.04 -8.35 9.12
N ASN A 100 13.52 -9.58 9.11
CA ASN A 100 12.78 -10.10 7.97
C ASN A 100 11.38 -9.49 7.88
N LEU A 101 10.85 -9.38 6.66
CA LEU A 101 9.43 -9.06 6.49
C LEU A 101 8.56 -10.17 7.10
N PRO A 102 7.54 -9.82 7.90
CA PRO A 102 6.71 -10.83 8.57
C PRO A 102 5.81 -11.60 7.61
N LYS A 103 5.49 -11.01 6.45
CA LYS A 103 4.66 -11.58 5.38
C LYS A 103 4.92 -10.85 4.06
N PRO A 104 4.63 -11.47 2.90
CA PRO A 104 4.63 -10.74 1.63
C PRO A 104 3.55 -9.65 1.63
N TYR A 105 3.87 -8.50 1.02
CA TYR A 105 2.93 -7.40 0.83
C TYR A 105 2.42 -7.36 -0.61
N LEU A 106 1.10 -7.26 -0.77
CA LEU A 106 0.44 -6.83 -2.00
C LEU A 106 -0.10 -5.42 -1.78
N ILE A 107 0.47 -4.44 -2.48
CA ILE A 107 0.05 -3.03 -2.45
C ILE A 107 -0.69 -2.75 -3.75
N MET A 108 -1.98 -2.43 -3.65
CA MET A 108 -2.84 -2.11 -4.80
C MET A 108 -3.06 -0.59 -4.81
N THR A 109 -2.50 0.08 -5.80
CA THR A 109 -2.68 1.51 -6.02
C THR A 109 -3.88 1.75 -6.92
N ILE A 110 -4.80 2.63 -6.53
CA ILE A 110 -5.98 3.02 -7.32
C ILE A 110 -5.96 4.55 -7.44
N THR A 111 -5.96 5.06 -8.67
CA THR A 111 -5.81 6.49 -9.02
C THR A 111 -6.55 6.81 -10.32
N ASP A 112 -6.99 8.05 -10.51
CA ASP A 112 -7.65 8.52 -11.76
C ASP A 112 -6.73 9.32 -12.69
N GLY A 113 -5.51 9.61 -12.24
CA GLY A 113 -4.64 10.58 -12.89
C GLY A 113 -3.16 10.28 -12.77
N ALA A 114 -2.39 11.17 -13.39
CA ALA A 114 -0.93 11.14 -13.39
C ALA A 114 -0.35 11.80 -12.12
N PRO A 115 0.83 11.35 -11.67
CA PRO A 115 1.56 11.99 -10.57
C PRO A 115 1.74 13.49 -10.78
N ASN A 116 1.56 14.27 -9.71
CA ASN A 116 1.87 15.70 -9.67
C ASN A 116 2.28 16.12 -8.25
N GLU A 117 3.01 17.24 -8.17
CA GLU A 117 3.59 17.78 -6.92
C GLU A 117 4.43 16.77 -6.13
N GLU A 118 5.19 15.93 -6.84
CA GLU A 118 6.07 14.94 -6.22
C GLU A 118 7.32 15.60 -5.63
N ASN A 119 7.90 14.99 -4.60
CA ASN A 119 9.25 15.30 -4.17
C ASN A 119 10.26 14.73 -5.19
N LYS A 120 10.61 15.57 -6.17
CA LYS A 120 11.52 15.27 -7.28
C LYS A 120 12.92 14.87 -6.82
N SER A 121 13.34 15.17 -5.59
CA SER A 121 14.62 14.70 -5.05
C SER A 121 14.68 13.19 -4.87
N LEU A 122 13.54 12.49 -4.88
CA LEU A 122 13.44 11.04 -4.78
C LEU A 122 13.67 10.33 -6.13
N SER A 123 13.87 11.08 -7.21
CA SER A 123 14.07 10.57 -8.56
C SER A 123 15.35 11.16 -9.16
N PRO A 124 16.19 10.37 -9.85
CA PRO A 124 17.35 10.88 -10.57
C PRO A 124 16.95 11.71 -11.81
N LEU A 125 15.75 11.49 -12.36
CA LEU A 125 15.23 12.27 -13.48
C LEU A 125 14.60 13.59 -13.05
N GLY A 126 14.28 13.75 -11.76
CA GLY A 126 13.69 14.98 -11.22
C GLY A 126 12.31 15.31 -11.80
N THR A 127 11.54 14.30 -12.23
CA THR A 127 10.19 14.48 -12.80
C THR A 127 9.14 13.77 -11.97
N ASP A 128 7.90 14.30 -11.94
CA ASP A 128 6.81 13.71 -11.15
C ASP A 128 6.53 12.26 -11.55
N ASN A 129 6.49 11.98 -12.86
CA ASN A 129 6.22 10.65 -13.40
C ASN A 129 7.28 9.60 -13.05
N ASP A 130 8.50 10.01 -12.71
CA ASP A 130 9.59 9.09 -12.39
C ASP A 130 9.70 8.75 -10.91
N VAL A 131 9.15 9.59 -10.01
CA VAL A 131 9.28 9.38 -8.56
C VAL A 131 8.70 8.03 -8.14
N ILE A 132 7.50 7.67 -8.60
CA ILE A 132 6.91 6.36 -8.26
C ILE A 132 7.77 5.18 -8.71
N ARG A 133 8.39 5.26 -9.89
CA ARG A 133 9.26 4.21 -10.42
C ARG A 133 10.53 4.09 -9.60
N SER A 134 11.12 5.24 -9.26
CA SER A 134 12.35 5.32 -8.47
C SER A 134 12.19 4.75 -7.07
N VAL A 135 11.12 5.11 -6.35
CA VAL A 135 10.90 4.61 -4.98
C VAL A 135 10.57 3.11 -4.95
N ILE A 136 9.86 2.61 -5.98
CA ILE A 136 9.61 1.16 -6.11
C ILE A 136 10.92 0.43 -6.41
N ALA A 137 11.75 0.95 -7.31
CA ALA A 137 13.04 0.35 -7.63
C ALA A 137 13.97 0.29 -6.41
N ASP A 138 13.99 1.36 -5.61
CA ASP A 138 14.74 1.41 -4.35
C ASP A 138 14.27 0.34 -3.35
N ALA A 139 12.95 0.22 -3.12
CA ALA A 139 12.40 -0.82 -2.24
C ALA A 139 12.71 -2.24 -2.75
N VAL A 140 12.63 -2.48 -4.06
CA VAL A 140 13.00 -3.77 -4.67
C VAL A 140 14.49 -4.06 -4.50
N ASN A 141 15.35 -3.05 -4.64
CA ASN A 141 16.79 -3.22 -4.43
C ASN A 141 17.09 -3.54 -2.96
N ALA A 142 16.47 -2.86 -2.01
CA ALA A 142 16.60 -3.16 -0.59
C ALA A 142 16.19 -4.62 -0.28
N LEU A 143 15.11 -5.12 -0.88
CA LEU A 143 14.69 -6.51 -0.72
C LEU A 143 15.69 -7.52 -1.31
N LYS A 144 16.36 -7.18 -2.43
CA LYS A 144 17.35 -8.06 -3.07
C LYS A 144 18.66 -8.13 -2.31
N THR A 145 19.09 -7.03 -1.69
CA THR A 145 20.36 -6.95 -0.98
C THR A 145 20.27 -7.46 0.45
N HIS A 146 19.06 -7.49 1.02
CA HIS A 146 18.84 -8.04 2.35
C HIS A 146 19.04 -9.56 2.37
N GLN A 147 20.01 -10.02 3.16
CA GLN A 147 20.19 -11.44 3.44
C GLN A 147 19.08 -11.88 4.41
N PRO A 148 18.20 -12.82 4.04
CA PRO A 148 17.15 -13.27 4.94
C PRO A 148 17.77 -13.89 6.19
N ILE A 149 17.30 -13.50 7.38
CA ILE A 149 17.64 -14.25 8.59
C ILE A 149 17.09 -15.67 8.41
N PRO A 150 17.92 -16.73 8.51
CA PRO A 150 17.46 -18.10 8.39
C PRO A 150 16.34 -18.38 9.39
N TYR A 151 15.28 -19.04 8.94
CA TYR A 151 14.24 -19.52 9.84
C TYR A 151 14.85 -20.48 10.86
N SER A 152 14.78 -20.15 12.15
CA SER A 152 15.22 -21.01 13.24
C SER A 152 14.02 -21.79 13.80
N PRO A 153 14.00 -23.13 13.70
CA PRO A 153 12.86 -23.93 14.14
C PRO A 153 12.61 -23.95 15.65
N ASP A 154 13.52 -23.39 16.46
CA ASP A 154 13.48 -23.34 17.93
C ASP A 154 12.84 -22.05 18.48
N GLY A 155 12.57 -21.06 17.62
CA GLY A 155 11.90 -19.82 17.98
C GLY A 155 10.38 -19.99 18.00
N SER A 156 9.76 -19.72 19.14
CA SER A 156 8.32 -19.85 19.42
C SER A 156 7.42 -18.93 18.57
N PHE A 157 7.26 -19.22 17.28
CA PHE A 157 6.23 -18.63 16.43
C PHE A 157 5.46 -19.73 15.69
N GLY A 158 4.13 -19.70 15.79
CA GLY A 158 3.19 -20.76 15.42
C GLY A 158 3.10 -21.10 13.91
N PRO A 159 2.25 -22.08 13.54
CA PRO A 159 2.44 -22.94 12.36
C PRO A 159 2.10 -22.35 10.97
N TRP A 160 2.12 -21.04 10.78
CA TRP A 160 1.66 -20.40 9.53
C TRP A 160 2.77 -20.12 8.51
N LEU A 161 3.72 -21.04 8.34
CA LEU A 161 4.75 -20.92 7.30
C LEU A 161 4.75 -22.13 6.36
N ARG A 162 3.69 -22.25 5.57
CA ARG A 162 3.74 -22.97 4.29
C ARG A 162 3.00 -22.14 3.25
N LEU A 163 3.71 -21.84 2.17
CA LEU A 163 3.33 -21.10 0.96
C LEU A 163 3.50 -19.57 0.95
N LEU A 164 4.12 -19.13 -0.16
CA LEU A 164 4.26 -17.78 -0.69
C LEU A 164 5.50 -16.96 -0.25
N HIS A 165 6.68 -17.51 -0.55
CA HIS A 165 7.85 -16.69 -0.86
C HIS A 165 7.70 -16.10 -2.28
N ARG A 166 7.17 -14.88 -2.38
CA ARG A 166 7.41 -13.89 -3.45
C ARG A 166 6.54 -12.66 -3.19
N ALA A 167 7.16 -11.53 -2.86
CA ALA A 167 6.49 -10.24 -2.89
C ALA A 167 6.12 -9.92 -4.35
N PHE A 168 4.83 -9.73 -4.63
CA PHE A 168 4.33 -9.24 -5.91
C PHE A 168 3.87 -7.80 -5.70
N LEU A 169 4.67 -6.83 -6.15
CA LEU A 169 4.18 -5.48 -6.40
C LEU A 169 3.54 -5.49 -7.80
N LEU A 170 2.21 -5.46 -7.86
CA LEU A 170 1.49 -5.26 -9.11
C LEU A 170 0.97 -3.81 -9.13
N THR A 171 1.63 -2.96 -9.90
CA THR A 171 1.13 -1.62 -10.21
C THR A 171 0.28 -1.73 -11.48
N CYS A 172 -1.05 -1.64 -11.35
CA CYS A 172 -1.91 -1.39 -12.51
C CYS A 172 -1.83 0.10 -12.85
N LEU A 173 -1.43 0.40 -14.09
CA LEU A 173 -1.52 1.70 -14.75
C LEU A 173 -2.71 1.68 -15.72
#